data_AF-A0A7W2XVX6-F1
#
_entry.id   AF-A0A7W2XVX6-F1
#
_cell.length_a   1.000
_cell.length_b   1.000
_cell.length_c   1.000
_cell.angle_alpha   90.00
_cell.angle_beta   90.00
_cell.angle_gamma   90.00
#
_symmetry.space_group_name_H-M   'P 1'
#
loop_
_entity.id
_entity.type
_entity.pdbx_description
1 polymer ?
#
loop_
_entity_poly.entity_id
_entity_poly.type
_entity_poly.pdbx_seq_one_letter_code
_entity_poly.pdbx_strand_id
1 'polypeptide(L)'
;MNNVFGQYPARRMRRMRSDDFSRRLMSEHQLSVNDLIYPVFVLEGENQCEAIASMPGVERKSIDLLLEECQELVALGIPAIAIFPVTPADKKSLLAEEAYNIDGLAQRTVRAVKAKFPSLGVITDVALDPFTTHGQDGIIDDNGYVLNEVTKDILVKQALSHAQAGADVVAPSDMMDGRIGAIRQELELHHFVNTKILAYSAKFASSYYGPFRDAVGSAGNIKGGNKFSYQMDPANSNEALHEVAQDIHEGADMVMVKPGMPYLDIVRRVKDNFQVPTYAYQVSGEYAMHMAAIQNGWLAEKPCVMEGLLAFKRAGADGILTYFAKRVARWLKEEQKA
;
A
#
# COMPACT_ATOMS: atom_id res chain seq x y z
N MET A 1 -21.67 -32.13 -19.65
CA MET A 1 -20.38 -32.02 -18.94
C MET A 1 -19.89 -33.43 -18.65
N ASN A 2 -18.85 -33.89 -19.35
CA ASN A 2 -18.21 -35.15 -19.00
C ASN A 2 -17.75 -35.07 -17.55
N ASN A 3 -18.03 -36.10 -16.76
CA ASN A 3 -17.70 -36.12 -15.34
C ASN A 3 -16.16 -36.23 -15.18
N VAL A 4 -15.44 -35.12 -15.31
CA VAL A 4 -13.97 -35.01 -15.22
C VAL A 4 -13.47 -35.37 -13.81
N PHE A 5 -14.39 -35.52 -12.85
CA PHE A 5 -14.11 -35.66 -11.45
C PHE A 5 -14.69 -36.96 -10.90
N GLY A 6 -13.84 -37.79 -10.28
CA GLY A 6 -14.29 -39.01 -9.59
C GLY A 6 -15.30 -38.71 -8.48
N GLN A 7 -16.21 -39.65 -8.22
CA GLN A 7 -17.26 -39.54 -7.20
C GLN A 7 -16.87 -40.18 -5.86
N TYR A 8 -17.53 -39.81 -4.77
CA TYR A 8 -17.43 -40.54 -3.51
C TYR A 8 -17.99 -41.96 -3.66
N PRO A 9 -17.33 -43.01 -3.15
CA PRO A 9 -16.15 -43.00 -2.27
C PRO A 9 -14.80 -43.08 -3.01
N ALA A 10 -14.78 -43.23 -4.34
CA ALA A 10 -13.55 -43.33 -5.12
C ALA A 10 -12.66 -42.08 -4.97
N ARG A 11 -13.24 -40.87 -4.97
CA ARG A 11 -12.56 -39.60 -4.69
C ARG A 11 -12.85 -39.11 -3.26
N ARG A 12 -11.83 -39.08 -2.40
CA ARG A 12 -11.91 -38.51 -1.04
C ARG A 12 -10.87 -37.42 -0.87
N MET A 13 -11.32 -36.16 -0.84
CA MET A 13 -10.44 -35.00 -0.71
C MET A 13 -9.64 -35.00 0.62
N ARG A 14 -10.12 -35.68 1.66
CA ARG A 14 -9.41 -35.83 2.94
C ARG A 14 -8.09 -36.62 2.84
N ARG A 15 -7.89 -37.43 1.79
CA ARG A 15 -6.66 -38.24 1.64
C ARG A 15 -5.42 -37.36 1.47
N MET A 16 -5.51 -36.27 0.70
CA MET A 16 -4.40 -35.32 0.57
C MET A 16 -4.27 -34.37 1.77
N ARG A 17 -5.20 -34.45 2.74
CA ARG A 17 -5.21 -33.61 3.94
C ARG A 17 -4.78 -34.37 5.19
N SER A 18 -4.55 -35.69 5.15
CA SER A 18 -4.25 -36.49 6.34
C SER A 18 -2.88 -36.19 6.91
N ASP A 19 -1.88 -36.06 6.06
CA ASP A 19 -0.47 -36.00 6.44
C ASP A 19 0.13 -34.64 6.08
N ASP A 20 1.16 -34.23 6.82
CA ASP A 20 1.86 -32.98 6.54
C ASP A 20 2.50 -32.96 5.15
N PHE A 21 3.22 -34.04 4.78
CA PHE A 21 3.89 -34.13 3.50
C PHE A 21 2.92 -34.01 2.32
N SER A 22 1.72 -34.61 2.43
CA SER A 22 0.73 -34.58 1.36
C SER A 22 0.07 -33.21 1.25
N ARG A 23 -0.20 -32.53 2.39
CA ARG A 23 -0.65 -31.13 2.40
C ARG A 23 0.35 -30.19 1.76
N ARG A 24 1.65 -30.36 2.07
CA ARG A 24 2.74 -29.57 1.46
C ARG A 24 2.84 -29.79 -0.05
N LEU A 25 2.77 -31.04 -0.51
CA LEU A 25 2.83 -31.38 -1.94
C LEU A 25 1.65 -30.79 -2.73
N MET A 26 0.46 -30.69 -2.13
CA MET A 26 -0.73 -30.18 -2.82
C MET A 26 -0.96 -28.67 -2.66
N SER A 27 -0.15 -27.96 -1.88
CA SER A 27 -0.38 -26.53 -1.61
C SER A 27 -0.19 -25.71 -2.89
N GLU A 28 -1.19 -24.90 -3.22
CA GLU A 28 -1.21 -24.10 -4.46
C GLU A 28 -0.45 -22.77 -4.30
N HIS A 29 -0.32 -22.27 -3.07
CA HIS A 29 0.31 -20.99 -2.76
C HIS A 29 1.21 -21.09 -1.55
N GLN A 30 2.21 -20.21 -1.51
CA GLN A 30 3.11 -19.98 -0.38
C GLN A 30 3.31 -18.48 -0.22
N LEU A 31 3.62 -18.06 1.00
CA LEU A 31 4.02 -16.70 1.32
C LEU A 31 5.54 -16.68 1.54
N SER A 32 6.20 -15.66 0.99
CA SER A 32 7.63 -15.42 1.13
C SER A 32 7.89 -13.95 1.49
N VAL A 33 9.11 -13.64 1.93
CA VAL A 33 9.49 -12.25 2.23
C VAL A 33 9.43 -11.34 0.99
N ASN A 34 9.59 -11.91 -0.21
CA ASN A 34 9.53 -11.17 -1.47
C ASN A 34 8.14 -10.60 -1.78
N ASP A 35 7.11 -11.08 -1.06
CA ASP A 35 5.73 -10.62 -1.21
C ASP A 35 5.41 -9.42 -0.32
N LEU A 36 6.33 -8.98 0.55
CA LEU A 36 6.04 -8.05 1.62
C LEU A 36 6.60 -6.65 1.31
N ILE A 37 5.74 -5.64 1.38
CA ILE A 37 6.13 -4.23 1.37
C ILE A 37 5.78 -3.65 2.74
N TYR A 38 6.71 -2.95 3.37
CA TYR A 38 6.51 -2.39 4.71
C TYR A 38 6.16 -0.89 4.65
N PRO A 39 4.93 -0.49 5.00
CA PRO A 39 4.58 0.92 5.17
C PRO A 39 5.27 1.53 6.39
N VAL A 40 5.80 2.75 6.24
CA VAL A 40 6.48 3.50 7.31
C VAL A 40 5.95 4.93 7.39
N PHE A 41 5.81 5.44 8.62
CA PHE A 41 5.40 6.82 8.90
C PHE A 41 6.60 7.64 9.31
N VAL A 42 6.83 8.77 8.65
CA VAL A 42 8.07 9.54 8.81
C VAL A 42 7.81 10.90 9.43
N LEU A 43 8.58 11.26 10.45
CA LEU A 43 8.52 12.53 11.17
C LEU A 43 9.65 13.47 10.75
N GLU A 44 9.41 14.76 10.95
CA GLU A 44 10.47 15.77 11.00
C GLU A 44 11.37 15.60 12.24
N GLY A 45 12.49 16.32 12.22
CA GLY A 45 13.44 16.38 13.35
C GLY A 45 14.40 15.20 13.40
N GLU A 46 14.99 14.99 14.57
CA GLU A 46 16.02 13.99 14.85
C GLU A 46 15.67 13.25 16.14
N ASN A 47 15.92 11.95 16.18
CA ASN A 47 15.67 11.07 17.32
C ASN A 47 14.22 11.14 17.86
N GLN A 48 13.26 11.36 16.96
CA GLN A 48 11.82 11.35 17.24
C GLN A 48 11.22 9.99 16.94
N CYS A 49 10.47 9.46 17.91
CA CYS A 49 9.68 8.24 17.77
C CYS A 49 8.34 8.43 18.49
N GLU A 50 7.23 8.22 17.80
CA GLU A 50 5.88 8.38 18.35
C GLU A 50 5.06 7.11 18.13
N ALA A 51 4.52 6.54 19.21
CA ALA A 51 3.60 5.42 19.12
C ALA A 51 2.24 5.86 18.55
N ILE A 52 1.63 5.00 17.72
CA ILE A 52 0.30 5.24 17.16
C ILE A 52 -0.72 4.41 17.94
N ALA A 53 -1.53 5.08 18.76
CA ALA A 53 -2.46 4.39 19.68
C ALA A 53 -3.43 3.44 18.97
N SER A 54 -3.97 3.84 17.82
CA SER A 54 -4.89 3.03 17.01
C SER A 54 -4.19 1.95 16.16
N MET A 55 -2.84 1.90 16.19
CA MET A 55 -2.04 0.89 15.49
C MET A 55 -0.94 0.35 16.43
N PRO A 56 -1.30 -0.47 17.44
CA PRO A 56 -0.35 -0.93 18.46
C PRO A 56 0.89 -1.61 17.86
N GLY A 57 2.08 -1.16 18.25
CA GLY A 57 3.36 -1.66 17.75
C GLY A 57 3.82 -1.04 16.43
N VAL A 58 3.08 -0.08 15.88
CA VAL A 58 3.51 0.78 14.77
C VAL A 58 3.86 2.16 15.34
N GLU A 59 4.94 2.74 14.82
CA GLU A 59 5.52 3.99 15.29
C GLU A 59 5.72 4.93 14.09
N ARG A 60 5.65 6.24 14.36
CA ARG A 60 6.16 7.28 13.46
C ARG A 60 7.61 7.55 13.85
N LYS A 61 8.51 7.67 12.89
CA LYS A 61 9.95 7.82 13.15
C LYS A 61 10.56 8.96 12.35
N SER A 62 11.44 9.71 12.99
CA SER A 62 12.39 10.60 12.31
C SER A 62 13.28 9.82 11.33
N ILE A 63 13.86 10.51 10.36
CA ILE A 63 14.64 9.88 9.28
C ILE A 63 15.80 9.05 9.84
N ASP A 64 16.51 9.54 10.86
CA ASP A 64 17.63 8.83 11.49
C ASP A 64 17.22 7.48 12.09
N LEU A 65 16.12 7.44 12.84
CA LEU A 65 15.58 6.19 13.40
C LEU A 65 14.97 5.28 12.34
N LEU A 66 14.37 5.83 11.27
CA LEU A 66 13.92 5.04 10.14
C LEU A 66 15.09 4.34 9.45
N LEU A 67 16.26 4.98 9.34
CA LEU A 67 17.44 4.37 8.74
C LEU A 67 18.01 3.21 9.58
N GLU A 68 17.83 3.22 10.91
CA GLU A 68 18.14 2.07 11.76
C GLU A 68 17.17 0.91 11.50
N GLU A 69 15.87 1.22 11.38
CA GLU A 69 14.87 0.21 11.04
C GLU A 69 15.09 -0.39 9.65
N CYS A 70 15.44 0.42 8.65
CA CYS A 70 15.75 -0.05 7.30
C CYS A 70 16.90 -1.05 7.28
N GLN A 71 17.90 -0.90 8.16
CA GLN A 71 18.99 -1.89 8.29
C GLN A 71 18.44 -3.26 8.66
N GLU A 72 17.48 -3.31 9.58
CA GLU A 72 16.81 -4.56 9.95
C GLU A 72 15.98 -5.12 8.79
N LEU A 73 15.19 -4.27 8.13
CA LEU A 73 14.33 -4.69 7.00
C LEU A 73 15.15 -5.33 5.88
N VAL A 74 16.30 -4.72 5.53
CA VAL A 74 17.24 -5.26 4.54
C VAL A 74 17.81 -6.60 5.02
N ALA A 75 18.20 -6.72 6.29
CA ALA A 75 18.71 -7.97 6.85
C ALA A 75 17.65 -9.09 6.93
N LEU A 76 16.37 -8.74 6.94
CA LEU A 76 15.24 -9.66 6.84
C LEU A 76 14.88 -10.03 5.40
N GLY A 77 15.39 -9.30 4.41
CA GLY A 77 15.10 -9.52 2.99
C GLY A 77 13.82 -8.87 2.50
N ILE A 78 13.27 -7.89 3.22
CA ILE A 78 12.09 -7.15 2.77
C ILE A 78 12.47 -6.32 1.54
N PRO A 79 11.78 -6.49 0.39
CA PRO A 79 12.19 -5.89 -0.87
C PRO A 79 12.00 -4.38 -0.93
N ALA A 80 10.97 -3.84 -0.27
CA ALA A 80 10.64 -2.42 -0.36
C ALA A 80 9.91 -1.86 0.86
N ILE A 81 10.02 -0.54 1.04
CA ILE A 81 9.23 0.26 1.97
C ILE A 81 8.29 1.20 1.22
N ALA A 82 7.13 1.49 1.82
CA ALA A 82 6.22 2.54 1.36
C ALA A 82 6.21 3.70 2.36
N ILE A 83 6.68 4.87 1.94
CA ILE A 83 6.91 6.02 2.83
C ILE A 83 5.68 6.92 2.85
N PHE A 84 5.20 7.23 4.06
CA PHE A 84 4.12 8.19 4.32
C PHE A 84 4.64 9.32 5.23
N PRO A 85 4.83 10.55 4.73
CA PRO A 85 5.28 11.66 5.56
C PRO A 85 4.16 12.12 6.50
N VAL A 86 4.52 12.40 7.75
CA VAL A 86 3.64 13.05 8.73
C VAL A 86 3.91 14.55 8.67
N THR A 87 3.28 15.22 7.70
CA THR A 87 3.52 16.63 7.42
C THR A 87 3.10 17.53 8.59
N PRO A 88 4.00 18.38 9.11
CA PRO A 88 3.69 19.39 10.13
C PRO A 88 2.51 20.28 9.73
N ALA A 89 1.71 20.70 10.71
CA ALA A 89 0.49 21.48 10.45
C ALA A 89 0.78 22.85 9.80
N ASP A 90 1.90 23.48 10.13
CA ASP A 90 2.36 24.76 9.57
C ASP A 90 2.87 24.66 8.12
N LYS A 91 3.09 23.44 7.63
CA LYS A 91 3.44 23.15 6.23
C LYS A 91 2.24 22.73 5.38
N LYS A 92 1.04 22.64 5.96
CA LYS A 92 -0.19 22.34 5.22
C LYS A 92 -0.78 23.62 4.64
N SER A 93 -1.25 23.56 3.40
CA SER A 93 -1.83 24.71 2.69
C SER A 93 -3.09 24.31 1.90
N LEU A 94 -3.72 25.26 1.21
CA LEU A 94 -4.83 24.97 0.31
C LEU A 94 -4.38 24.39 -1.02
N LEU A 95 -3.15 24.71 -1.45
CA LEU A 95 -2.61 24.32 -2.76
C LEU A 95 -1.51 23.24 -2.66
N ALA A 96 -1.29 22.69 -1.47
CA ALA A 96 -0.40 21.56 -1.21
C ALA A 96 1.05 21.74 -1.73
N GLU A 97 1.61 22.95 -1.68
CA GLU A 97 2.94 23.23 -2.24
C GLU A 97 4.07 22.40 -1.60
N GLU A 98 3.90 21.98 -0.35
CA GLU A 98 4.86 21.08 0.33
C GLU A 98 4.93 19.69 -0.32
N ALA A 99 3.91 19.27 -1.07
CA ALA A 99 3.88 17.97 -1.76
C ALA A 99 5.03 17.81 -2.76
N TYR A 100 5.42 18.90 -3.44
CA TYR A 100 6.49 18.92 -4.44
C TYR A 100 7.71 19.75 -3.99
N ASN A 101 7.81 20.07 -2.70
CA ASN A 101 8.99 20.72 -2.14
C ASN A 101 10.20 19.78 -2.25
N ILE A 102 11.26 20.19 -2.95
CA ILE A 102 12.47 19.37 -3.12
C ILE A 102 13.14 19.04 -1.78
N ASP A 103 12.95 19.87 -0.76
CA ASP A 103 13.42 19.69 0.62
C ASP A 103 12.33 19.18 1.56
N GLY A 104 11.17 18.79 1.01
CA GLY A 104 10.07 18.16 1.70
C GLY A 104 10.49 16.85 2.38
N LEU A 105 9.68 16.44 3.36
CA LEU A 105 10.01 15.31 4.22
C LEU A 105 10.11 13.99 3.42
N ALA A 106 9.19 13.73 2.49
CA ALA A 106 9.24 12.54 1.65
C ALA A 106 10.53 12.50 0.80
N GLN A 107 10.86 13.60 0.14
CA GLN A 107 12.02 13.75 -0.74
C GLN A 107 13.33 13.57 0.03
N ARG A 108 13.47 14.20 1.20
CA ARG A 108 14.64 14.01 2.08
C ARG A 108 14.76 12.56 2.57
N THR A 109 13.63 11.93 2.91
CA THR A 109 13.62 10.52 3.33
C THR A 109 14.09 9.60 2.21
N VAL A 110 13.57 9.77 0.98
CA VAL A 110 14.00 9.00 -0.19
C VAL A 110 15.51 9.11 -0.38
N ARG A 111 16.05 10.34 -0.41
CA ARG A 111 17.51 10.56 -0.58
C ARG A 111 18.32 9.86 0.51
N ALA A 112 17.89 9.98 1.77
CA ALA A 112 18.57 9.36 2.90
C ALA A 112 18.56 7.83 2.83
N VAL A 113 17.41 7.22 2.50
CA VAL A 113 17.27 5.76 2.38
C VAL A 113 18.09 5.26 1.20
N LYS A 114 17.99 5.87 0.01
CA LYS A 114 18.74 5.43 -1.18
C LYS A 114 20.25 5.60 -1.01
N ALA A 115 20.71 6.61 -0.28
CA ALA A 115 22.13 6.79 0.02
C ALA A 115 22.70 5.67 0.90
N LYS A 116 21.93 5.18 1.88
CA LYS A 116 22.39 4.15 2.84
C LYS A 116 22.07 2.72 2.40
N PHE A 117 20.95 2.51 1.70
CA PHE A 117 20.42 1.22 1.30
C PHE A 117 19.99 1.24 -0.18
N PRO A 118 20.93 1.36 -1.14
CA PRO A 118 20.61 1.55 -2.56
C PRO A 118 19.78 0.41 -3.17
N SER A 119 19.86 -0.80 -2.61
CA SER A 119 19.09 -1.97 -3.07
C SER A 119 17.69 -2.08 -2.45
N LEU A 120 17.37 -1.32 -1.41
CA LEU A 120 16.02 -1.30 -0.84
C LEU A 120 15.12 -0.47 -1.78
N GLY A 121 14.01 -1.07 -2.22
CA GLY A 121 13.02 -0.37 -3.02
C GLY A 121 12.31 0.71 -2.19
N VAL A 122 12.22 1.92 -2.73
CA VAL A 122 11.50 3.02 -2.09
C VAL A 122 10.27 3.37 -2.92
N ILE A 123 9.10 3.16 -2.29
CA ILE A 123 7.79 3.51 -2.84
C ILE A 123 7.32 4.79 -2.15
N THR A 124 7.10 5.85 -2.92
CA THR A 124 6.54 7.11 -2.40
C THR A 124 5.07 7.23 -2.74
N ASP A 125 4.25 7.63 -1.79
CA ASP A 125 2.84 7.99 -2.02
C ASP A 125 2.74 9.30 -2.81
N VAL A 126 1.86 9.34 -3.83
CA VAL A 126 1.55 10.56 -4.59
C VAL A 126 0.07 10.86 -4.37
N ALA A 127 -0.21 11.79 -3.46
CA ALA A 127 -1.52 12.27 -3.06
C ALA A 127 -1.35 13.57 -2.25
N LEU A 128 -2.38 14.42 -2.22
CA LEU A 128 -2.29 15.72 -1.54
C LEU A 128 -2.84 15.72 -0.11
N ASP A 129 -3.46 14.63 0.35
CA ASP A 129 -4.09 14.57 1.68
C ASP A 129 -3.15 14.84 2.89
N PRO A 130 -1.84 14.53 2.84
CA PRO A 130 -0.94 14.89 3.93
C PRO A 130 -0.62 16.38 3.96
N PHE A 131 -0.78 17.08 2.84
CA PHE A 131 -0.29 18.44 2.61
C PHE A 131 -1.42 19.47 2.56
N THR A 132 -2.68 19.04 2.46
CA THR A 132 -3.82 19.96 2.46
C THR A 132 -4.33 20.25 3.87
N THR A 133 -4.74 21.50 4.11
CA THR A 133 -5.39 21.88 5.39
C THR A 133 -6.74 21.18 5.58
N HIS A 134 -7.39 20.78 4.50
CA HIS A 134 -8.71 20.14 4.48
C HIS A 134 -8.68 18.60 4.26
N GLY A 135 -7.50 17.97 4.25
CA GLY A 135 -7.34 16.51 4.26
C GLY A 135 -7.98 15.74 3.08
N GLN A 136 -8.26 16.41 1.97
CA GLN A 136 -8.72 15.79 0.72
C GLN A 136 -7.51 15.46 -0.16
N ASP A 137 -7.62 14.45 -1.02
CA ASP A 137 -6.51 13.98 -1.87
C ASP A 137 -6.17 14.98 -2.99
N GLY A 138 -7.00 16.02 -3.17
CA GLY A 138 -6.84 17.03 -4.20
C GLY A 138 -7.32 18.44 -3.80
N ILE A 139 -7.19 19.39 -4.73
CA ILE A 139 -7.59 20.79 -4.55
C ILE A 139 -9.10 20.93 -4.62
N ILE A 140 -9.68 21.70 -3.71
CA ILE A 140 -11.14 21.90 -3.65
C ILE A 140 -11.58 23.25 -4.25
N ASP A 141 -12.74 23.27 -4.88
CA ASP A 141 -13.44 24.50 -5.28
C ASP A 141 -14.19 25.16 -4.11
N ASP A 142 -14.88 26.27 -4.40
CA ASP A 142 -15.69 26.99 -3.41
C ASP A 142 -16.84 26.14 -2.83
N ASN A 143 -17.31 25.14 -3.58
CA ASN A 143 -18.35 24.20 -3.14
C ASN A 143 -17.77 23.01 -2.34
N GLY A 144 -16.45 22.88 -2.26
CA GLY A 144 -15.76 21.77 -1.62
C GLY A 144 -15.61 20.53 -2.50
N TYR A 145 -15.88 20.62 -3.80
CA TYR A 145 -15.64 19.56 -4.78
C TYR A 145 -14.15 19.48 -5.12
N VAL A 146 -13.59 18.27 -5.15
CA VAL A 146 -12.18 18.04 -5.51
C VAL A 146 -12.01 18.15 -7.03
N LEU A 147 -11.27 19.16 -7.47
CA LEU A 147 -11.03 19.49 -8.87
C LEU A 147 -10.02 18.52 -9.50
N ASN A 148 -10.46 17.69 -10.43
CA ASN A 148 -9.64 16.67 -11.08
C ASN A 148 -8.37 17.23 -11.75
N GLU A 149 -8.55 18.12 -12.73
CA GLU A 149 -7.43 18.62 -13.56
C GLU A 149 -6.41 19.43 -12.75
N VAL A 150 -6.89 20.33 -11.88
CA VAL A 150 -6.02 21.15 -11.03
C VAL A 150 -5.22 20.28 -10.05
N THR A 151 -5.83 19.22 -9.53
CA THR A 151 -5.16 18.26 -8.65
C THR A 151 -4.08 17.50 -9.42
N LYS A 152 -4.43 16.99 -10.61
CA LYS A 152 -3.51 16.24 -11.48
C LYS A 152 -2.24 17.04 -11.79
N ASP A 153 -2.35 18.33 -12.08
CA ASP A 153 -1.20 19.21 -12.33
C ASP A 153 -0.21 19.26 -11.15
N ILE A 154 -0.70 19.14 -9.92
CA ILE A 154 0.13 19.15 -8.70
C ILE A 154 0.71 17.77 -8.42
N LEU A 155 -0.07 16.71 -8.63
CA LEU A 155 0.39 15.32 -8.48
C LEU A 155 1.55 15.01 -9.45
N VAL A 156 1.51 15.55 -10.67
CA VAL A 156 2.60 15.45 -11.64
C VAL A 156 3.90 16.06 -11.09
N LYS A 157 3.82 17.27 -10.51
CA LYS A 157 4.98 17.92 -9.87
C LYS A 157 5.50 17.12 -8.68
N GLN A 158 4.60 16.57 -7.87
CA GLN A 158 4.96 15.73 -6.73
C GLN A 158 5.70 14.47 -7.19
N ALA A 159 5.14 13.73 -8.14
CA ALA A 159 5.75 12.51 -8.68
C ALA A 159 7.14 12.79 -9.29
N LEU A 160 7.28 13.88 -10.05
CA LEU A 160 8.57 14.30 -10.59
C LEU A 160 9.58 14.60 -9.47
N SER A 161 9.17 15.31 -8.42
CA SER A 161 10.05 15.61 -7.28
C SER A 161 10.51 14.35 -6.54
N HIS A 162 9.65 13.32 -6.44
CA HIS A 162 10.00 12.03 -5.85
C HIS A 162 10.98 11.25 -6.72
N ALA A 163 10.78 11.25 -8.04
CA ALA A 163 11.70 10.63 -8.99
C ALA A 163 13.09 11.31 -8.95
N GLN A 164 13.12 12.64 -8.92
CA GLN A 164 14.35 13.44 -8.75
C GLN A 164 15.07 13.15 -7.42
N ALA A 165 14.32 12.83 -6.35
CA ALA A 165 14.88 12.42 -5.08
C ALA A 165 15.46 10.98 -5.10
N GLY A 166 15.14 10.18 -6.12
CA GLY A 166 15.64 8.82 -6.31
C GLY A 166 14.64 7.72 -5.98
N ALA A 167 13.34 8.01 -5.92
CA ALA A 167 12.31 7.00 -5.66
C ALA A 167 12.28 5.95 -6.80
N ASP A 168 12.25 4.67 -6.44
CA ASP A 168 12.18 3.58 -7.42
C ASP A 168 10.76 3.41 -7.98
N VAL A 169 9.76 3.74 -7.15
CA VAL A 169 8.33 3.64 -7.46
C VAL A 169 7.61 4.88 -6.94
N VAL A 170 6.84 5.53 -7.79
CA VAL A 170 5.81 6.49 -7.36
C VAL A 170 4.46 5.77 -7.35
N ALA A 171 3.64 6.01 -6.33
CA ALA A 171 2.39 5.28 -6.14
C ALA A 171 1.22 6.26 -5.96
N PRO A 172 0.61 6.72 -7.07
CA PRO A 172 -0.52 7.64 -7.05
C PRO A 172 -1.71 7.02 -6.34
N SER A 173 -2.08 7.59 -5.20
CA SER A 173 -3.17 7.08 -4.35
C SER A 173 -4.39 7.99 -4.33
N ASP A 174 -4.37 9.06 -5.09
CA ASP A 174 -5.36 10.15 -5.13
C ASP A 174 -6.73 9.81 -5.74
N MET A 175 -6.80 8.81 -6.63
CA MET A 175 -8.00 8.43 -7.41
C MET A 175 -8.55 9.53 -8.34
N MET A 176 -7.69 10.39 -8.89
CA MET A 176 -8.09 11.33 -9.94
C MET A 176 -8.11 10.65 -11.31
N ASP A 177 -9.01 11.06 -12.19
CA ASP A 177 -9.08 10.53 -13.54
C ASP A 177 -7.86 11.00 -14.37
N GLY A 178 -7.21 10.06 -15.06
CA GLY A 178 -6.10 10.35 -15.98
C GLY A 178 -4.76 10.70 -15.33
N ARG A 179 -4.62 10.57 -14.00
CA ARG A 179 -3.36 10.90 -13.30
C ARG A 179 -2.20 10.01 -13.71
N ILE A 180 -2.46 8.73 -14.01
CA ILE A 180 -1.39 7.78 -14.34
C ILE A 180 -0.72 8.18 -15.63
N GLY A 181 -1.52 8.49 -16.66
CA GLY A 181 -1.00 8.90 -17.97
C GLY A 181 -0.23 10.22 -17.89
N ALA A 182 -0.75 11.19 -17.14
CA ALA A 182 -0.09 12.48 -16.93
C ALA A 182 1.25 12.32 -16.20
N ILE A 183 1.29 11.54 -15.12
CA ILE A 183 2.53 11.26 -14.38
C ILE A 183 3.53 10.49 -15.24
N ARG A 184 3.10 9.46 -15.98
CA ARG A 184 3.96 8.71 -16.91
C ARG A 184 4.58 9.63 -17.94
N GLN A 185 3.78 10.48 -18.59
CA GLN A 185 4.27 11.42 -19.61
C GLN A 185 5.35 12.36 -19.04
N GLU A 186 5.14 12.90 -17.84
CA GLU A 186 6.12 13.79 -17.20
C GLU A 186 7.42 13.05 -16.86
N LEU A 187 7.32 11.83 -16.32
CA LEU A 187 8.51 11.01 -16.02
C LEU A 187 9.31 10.69 -17.29
N GLU A 188 8.64 10.35 -18.40
CA GLU A 188 9.30 10.12 -19.70
C GLU A 188 9.98 11.39 -20.23
N LEU A 189 9.29 12.54 -20.16
CA LEU A 189 9.82 13.83 -20.61
C LEU A 189 11.11 14.21 -19.88
N HIS A 190 11.19 13.89 -18.59
CA HIS A 190 12.36 14.13 -17.73
C HIS A 190 13.35 12.96 -17.65
N HIS A 191 13.22 11.96 -18.54
CA HIS A 191 14.11 10.80 -18.65
C HIS A 191 14.16 9.88 -17.42
N PHE A 192 13.12 9.90 -16.58
CA PHE A 192 12.91 8.94 -15.48
C PHE A 192 12.26 7.64 -15.97
N VAL A 193 12.78 7.09 -17.09
CA VAL A 193 12.19 5.97 -17.84
C VAL A 193 12.00 4.68 -17.01
N ASN A 194 12.79 4.50 -15.94
CA ASN A 194 12.76 3.31 -15.08
C ASN A 194 12.07 3.53 -13.73
N THR A 195 11.59 4.75 -13.46
CA THR A 195 10.75 5.01 -12.29
C THR A 195 9.38 4.38 -12.55
N LYS A 196 8.98 3.48 -11.66
CA LYS A 196 7.77 2.68 -11.82
C LYS A 196 6.56 3.41 -11.27
N ILE A 197 5.39 3.11 -11.81
CA ILE A 197 4.11 3.58 -11.30
C ILE A 197 3.34 2.39 -10.72
N LEU A 198 3.10 2.45 -9.41
CA LEU A 198 2.21 1.55 -8.69
C LEU A 198 0.86 2.26 -8.50
N ALA A 199 -0.04 2.08 -9.46
CA ALA A 199 -1.32 2.76 -9.47
C ALA A 199 -2.26 2.18 -8.39
N TYR A 200 -2.80 3.02 -7.53
CA TYR A 200 -3.95 2.64 -6.70
C TYR A 200 -5.19 2.72 -7.57
N SER A 201 -5.37 1.71 -8.42
CA SER A 201 -6.44 1.68 -9.42
C SER A 201 -7.80 1.46 -8.79
N ALA A 202 -7.92 0.45 -7.92
CA ALA A 202 -9.17 0.14 -7.25
C ALA A 202 -9.09 0.51 -5.77
N LYS A 203 -9.09 1.83 -5.48
CA LYS A 203 -9.13 2.36 -4.10
C LYS A 203 -10.55 2.77 -3.74
N PHE A 204 -11.11 2.04 -2.78
CA PHE A 204 -12.49 2.20 -2.34
C PHE A 204 -12.67 3.26 -1.25
N ALA A 205 -13.84 3.89 -1.22
CA ALA A 205 -14.30 4.79 -0.19
C ALA A 205 -14.59 4.03 1.12
N SER A 206 -13.53 3.66 1.84
CA SER A 206 -13.60 2.69 2.93
C SER A 206 -13.50 3.31 4.32
N SER A 207 -14.24 2.70 5.26
CA SER A 207 -14.15 2.98 6.70
C SER A 207 -12.93 2.34 7.38
N TYR A 208 -12.17 1.50 6.69
CA TYR A 208 -10.98 0.82 7.24
C TYR A 208 -9.73 1.72 7.33
N TYR A 209 -9.83 2.99 6.90
CA TYR A 209 -8.69 3.92 6.88
C TYR A 209 -8.52 4.76 8.16
N GLY A 210 -9.43 4.63 9.13
CA GLY A 210 -9.40 5.43 10.37
C GLY A 210 -8.02 5.49 11.05
N PRO A 211 -7.40 4.34 11.39
CA PRO A 211 -6.10 4.35 12.07
C PRO A 211 -4.96 4.96 11.24
N PHE A 212 -5.00 4.87 9.90
CA PHE A 212 -4.02 5.54 9.03
C PHE A 212 -4.19 7.06 9.10
N ARG A 213 -5.44 7.55 9.11
CA ARG A 213 -5.72 8.99 9.23
C ARG A 213 -5.23 9.54 10.57
N ASP A 214 -5.29 8.74 11.64
CA ASP A 214 -4.64 9.09 12.91
C ASP A 214 -3.12 9.12 12.74
N ALA A 215 -2.54 8.09 12.11
CA ALA A 215 -1.10 7.96 11.88
C ALA A 215 -0.48 9.15 11.14
N VAL A 216 -1.12 9.66 10.07
CA VAL A 216 -0.61 10.81 9.30
C VAL A 216 -1.15 12.17 9.77
N GLY A 217 -1.95 12.19 10.84
CA GLY A 217 -2.52 13.42 11.39
C GLY A 217 -3.51 14.11 10.45
N SER A 218 -4.29 13.34 9.68
CA SER A 218 -5.32 13.84 8.76
C SER A 218 -6.76 13.58 9.25
N ALA A 219 -6.96 12.82 10.34
CA ALA A 219 -8.27 12.46 10.87
C ALA A 219 -9.18 13.66 11.18
N GLY A 220 -8.61 14.75 11.71
CA GLY A 220 -9.35 15.98 12.04
C GLY A 220 -9.64 16.90 10.85
N ASN A 221 -9.08 16.62 9.67
CA ASN A 221 -8.99 17.62 8.60
C ASN A 221 -9.99 17.40 7.46
N ILE A 222 -10.63 16.23 7.33
CA ILE A 222 -11.43 15.88 6.13
C ILE A 222 -12.68 16.76 6.01
N LYS A 223 -12.58 17.83 5.23
CA LYS A 223 -13.71 18.72 4.93
C LYS A 223 -14.78 17.95 4.15
N GLY A 224 -16.04 18.02 4.58
CA GLY A 224 -17.15 17.24 4.00
C GLY A 224 -17.27 15.80 4.52
N GLY A 225 -16.32 15.34 5.36
CA GLY A 225 -16.41 14.08 6.11
C GLY A 225 -16.27 12.78 5.30
N ASN A 226 -16.08 12.87 3.97
CA ASN A 226 -15.97 11.68 3.12
C ASN A 226 -15.08 11.95 1.88
N LYS A 227 -14.81 10.87 1.12
CA LYS A 227 -14.02 10.86 -0.12
C LYS A 227 -14.81 10.23 -1.28
N PHE A 228 -16.15 10.29 -1.22
CA PHE A 228 -17.06 9.52 -2.10
C PHE A 228 -17.12 10.05 -3.53
N SER A 229 -16.67 11.28 -3.77
CA SER A 229 -16.68 11.87 -5.12
C SER A 229 -15.50 11.43 -5.99
N TYR A 230 -14.61 10.56 -5.50
CA TYR A 230 -13.45 10.07 -6.24
C TYR A 230 -12.99 8.66 -5.80
N GLN A 231 -13.09 8.29 -4.52
CA GLN A 231 -12.87 6.89 -4.14
C GLN A 231 -14.09 6.05 -4.47
N MET A 232 -13.86 4.83 -4.95
CA MET A 232 -14.91 3.96 -5.48
C MET A 232 -15.94 3.54 -4.43
N ASP A 233 -17.19 3.33 -4.84
CA ASP A 233 -18.23 2.75 -3.98
C ASP A 233 -17.87 1.29 -3.62
N PRO A 234 -17.81 0.91 -2.32
CA PRO A 234 -17.63 -0.47 -1.88
C PRO A 234 -18.56 -1.51 -2.52
N ALA A 235 -19.73 -1.11 -3.02
CA ALA A 235 -20.67 -1.99 -3.69
C ALA A 235 -20.24 -2.40 -5.12
N ASN A 236 -19.27 -1.70 -5.71
CA ASN A 236 -18.94 -1.83 -7.12
C ASN A 236 -17.76 -2.77 -7.37
N SER A 237 -18.02 -3.87 -8.08
CA SER A 237 -16.98 -4.83 -8.47
C SER A 237 -16.58 -4.72 -9.95
N ASN A 238 -17.51 -4.36 -10.84
CA ASN A 238 -17.22 -4.20 -12.28
C ASN A 238 -16.45 -2.92 -12.57
N GLU A 239 -16.73 -1.84 -11.84
CA GLU A 239 -16.02 -0.55 -11.94
C GLU A 239 -14.51 -0.72 -11.73
N ALA A 240 -14.09 -1.58 -10.80
CA ALA A 240 -12.68 -1.87 -10.55
C ALA A 240 -11.95 -2.40 -11.81
N LEU A 241 -12.65 -3.12 -12.69
CA LEU A 241 -12.06 -3.58 -13.94
C LEU A 241 -11.89 -2.43 -14.95
N HIS A 242 -12.80 -1.45 -14.95
CA HIS A 242 -12.66 -0.27 -15.80
C HIS A 242 -11.49 0.60 -15.34
N GLU A 243 -11.39 0.88 -14.03
CA GLU A 243 -10.29 1.62 -13.42
C GLU A 243 -8.92 0.99 -13.72
N VAL A 244 -8.80 -0.32 -13.47
CA VAL A 244 -7.55 -1.04 -13.73
C VAL A 244 -7.20 -1.06 -15.21
N ALA A 245 -8.19 -1.27 -16.10
CA ALA A 245 -7.95 -1.25 -17.54
C ALA A 245 -7.44 0.11 -18.02
N GLN A 246 -7.99 1.19 -17.47
CA GLN A 246 -7.56 2.55 -17.79
C GLN A 246 -6.13 2.81 -17.29
N ASP A 247 -5.81 2.50 -16.04
CA ASP A 247 -4.47 2.69 -15.49
C ASP A 247 -3.39 1.89 -16.24
N ILE A 248 -3.71 0.65 -16.65
CA ILE A 248 -2.82 -0.16 -17.49
C ILE A 248 -2.60 0.51 -18.85
N HIS A 249 -3.67 1.00 -19.49
CA HIS A 249 -3.58 1.69 -20.77
C HIS A 249 -2.77 2.98 -20.68
N GLU A 250 -2.86 3.68 -19.56
CA GLU A 250 -2.14 4.90 -19.25
C GLU A 250 -0.66 4.69 -18.88
N GLY A 251 -0.23 3.44 -18.68
CA GLY A 251 1.17 3.08 -18.47
C GLY A 251 1.58 2.78 -17.02
N ALA A 252 0.63 2.30 -16.19
CA ALA A 252 0.96 1.73 -14.88
C ALA A 252 1.79 0.44 -15.04
N ASP A 253 2.87 0.33 -14.26
CA ASP A 253 3.70 -0.88 -14.20
C ASP A 253 3.10 -1.95 -13.26
N MET A 254 2.38 -1.48 -12.24
CA MET A 254 1.68 -2.29 -11.26
C MET A 254 0.34 -1.64 -10.92
N VAL A 255 -0.66 -2.46 -10.60
CA VAL A 255 -1.98 -2.02 -10.16
C VAL A 255 -2.29 -2.53 -8.76
N MET A 256 -3.03 -1.75 -7.98
CA MET A 256 -3.33 -2.07 -6.57
C MET A 256 -4.82 -2.00 -6.26
N VAL A 257 -5.27 -2.97 -5.45
CA VAL A 257 -6.57 -2.95 -4.77
C VAL A 257 -6.39 -2.48 -3.33
N LYS A 258 -7.22 -1.53 -2.87
CA LYS A 258 -7.21 -1.02 -1.49
C LYS A 258 -8.62 -0.69 -1.03
N PRO A 259 -9.10 -1.16 0.15
CA PRO A 259 -8.45 -2.06 1.11
C PRO A 259 -8.17 -3.48 0.61
N GLY A 260 -7.63 -4.32 1.49
CA GLY A 260 -7.11 -5.62 1.16
C GLY A 260 -8.10 -6.76 1.38
N MET A 261 -8.13 -7.31 2.60
CA MET A 261 -8.93 -8.48 2.97
C MET A 261 -10.43 -8.35 2.62
N PRO A 262 -11.08 -7.18 2.79
CA PRO A 262 -12.49 -7.03 2.43
C PRO A 262 -12.75 -7.04 0.90
N TYR A 263 -11.71 -6.98 0.07
CA TYR A 263 -11.79 -6.87 -1.39
C TYR A 263 -10.94 -7.93 -2.11
N LEU A 264 -10.73 -9.09 -1.48
CA LEU A 264 -9.97 -10.19 -2.10
C LEU A 264 -10.66 -10.75 -3.36
N ASP A 265 -11.98 -10.61 -3.47
CA ASP A 265 -12.73 -10.89 -4.69
C ASP A 265 -12.31 -9.95 -5.82
N ILE A 266 -12.09 -8.66 -5.53
CA ILE A 266 -11.58 -7.69 -6.50
C ILE A 266 -10.16 -8.03 -6.91
N VAL A 267 -9.27 -8.35 -5.96
CA VAL A 267 -7.90 -8.83 -6.27
C VAL A 267 -7.94 -10.00 -7.23
N ARG A 268 -8.83 -10.98 -6.97
CA ARG A 268 -8.98 -12.14 -7.84
C ARG A 268 -9.45 -11.78 -9.23
N ARG A 269 -10.50 -10.95 -9.34
CA ARG A 269 -11.04 -10.52 -10.63
C ARG A 269 -10.00 -9.74 -11.44
N VAL A 270 -9.25 -8.83 -10.81
CA VAL A 270 -8.18 -8.08 -11.45
C VAL A 270 -7.09 -9.02 -11.98
N LYS A 271 -6.60 -9.94 -11.13
CA LYS A 271 -5.57 -10.90 -11.55
C LYS A 271 -6.04 -11.77 -12.72
N ASP A 272 -7.29 -12.25 -12.69
CA ASP A 272 -7.86 -13.12 -13.73
C ASP A 272 -8.03 -12.42 -15.07
N ASN A 273 -8.46 -11.16 -15.07
CA ASN A 273 -8.77 -10.44 -16.30
C ASN A 273 -7.53 -9.85 -16.97
N PHE A 274 -6.58 -9.35 -16.18
CA PHE A 274 -5.47 -8.57 -16.73
C PHE A 274 -4.13 -9.28 -16.71
N GLN A 275 -3.92 -10.25 -15.81
CA GLN A 275 -2.68 -11.01 -15.68
C GLN A 275 -1.40 -10.14 -15.53
N VAL A 276 -1.55 -8.89 -15.05
CA VAL A 276 -0.46 -7.95 -14.76
C VAL A 276 -0.01 -8.02 -13.29
N PRO A 277 1.15 -7.46 -12.92
CA PRO A 277 1.55 -7.33 -11.51
C PRO A 277 0.45 -6.64 -10.67
N THR A 278 -0.14 -7.40 -9.75
CA THR A 278 -1.29 -7.00 -8.95
C THR A 278 -0.90 -6.94 -7.48
N TYR A 279 -1.11 -5.80 -6.86
CA TYR A 279 -0.78 -5.56 -5.46
C TYR A 279 -2.05 -5.38 -4.64
N ALA A 280 -1.94 -5.57 -3.34
CA ALA A 280 -3.02 -5.30 -2.41
C ALA A 280 -2.48 -4.65 -1.12
N TYR A 281 -3.28 -3.77 -0.53
CA TYR A 281 -2.91 -3.14 0.73
C TYR A 281 -3.75 -3.69 1.88
N GLN A 282 -3.13 -4.46 2.78
CA GLN A 282 -3.72 -4.77 4.08
C GLN A 282 -3.67 -3.53 4.98
N VAL A 283 -4.75 -2.75 4.98
CA VAL A 283 -4.71 -1.38 5.50
C VAL A 283 -4.69 -1.32 7.01
N SER A 284 -4.52 -0.10 7.52
CA SER A 284 -4.37 0.19 8.96
C SER A 284 -5.52 -0.35 9.82
N GLY A 285 -6.77 -0.28 9.34
CA GLY A 285 -7.92 -0.83 10.04
C GLY A 285 -7.91 -2.35 10.09
N GLU A 286 -7.47 -3.01 9.02
CA GLU A 286 -7.29 -4.47 9.02
C GLU A 286 -6.21 -4.88 10.02
N TYR A 287 -5.08 -4.18 10.04
CA TYR A 287 -4.02 -4.38 11.04
C TYR A 287 -4.55 -4.19 12.47
N ALA A 288 -5.25 -3.08 12.72
CA ALA A 288 -5.79 -2.76 14.05
C ALA A 288 -6.80 -3.79 14.53
N MET A 289 -7.68 -4.28 13.65
CA MET A 289 -8.63 -5.35 13.96
C MET A 289 -7.93 -6.65 14.39
N HIS A 290 -6.89 -7.06 13.67
CA HIS A 290 -6.10 -8.23 14.05
C HIS A 290 -5.40 -8.00 15.39
N MET A 291 -4.70 -6.86 15.54
CA MET A 291 -3.97 -6.54 16.76
C MET A 291 -4.88 -6.50 17.99
N ALA A 292 -6.07 -5.91 17.88
CA ALA A 292 -7.03 -5.87 18.98
C ALA A 292 -7.47 -7.28 19.40
N ALA A 293 -7.85 -8.13 18.44
CA ALA A 293 -8.24 -9.51 18.74
C ALA A 293 -7.08 -10.34 19.31
N ILE A 294 -5.86 -10.14 18.82
CA ILE A 294 -4.64 -10.81 19.30
C ILE A 294 -4.31 -10.40 20.72
N GLN A 295 -4.29 -9.09 21.01
CA GLN A 295 -3.98 -8.58 22.35
C GLN A 295 -5.02 -8.97 23.39
N ASN A 296 -6.28 -9.16 22.98
CA ASN A 296 -7.34 -9.69 23.83
C ASN A 296 -7.31 -11.23 23.97
N GLY A 297 -6.37 -11.91 23.32
CA GLY A 297 -6.23 -13.37 23.36
C GLY A 297 -7.31 -14.14 22.58
N TRP A 298 -8.07 -13.47 21.71
CA TRP A 298 -9.13 -14.10 20.92
C TRP A 298 -8.58 -14.85 19.71
N LEU A 299 -7.45 -14.39 19.16
CA LEU A 299 -6.78 -14.98 18.02
C LEU A 299 -5.30 -15.24 18.33
N ALA A 300 -4.80 -16.39 17.89
CA ALA A 300 -3.38 -16.70 17.95
C ALA A 300 -2.63 -15.88 16.88
N GLU A 301 -1.69 -15.05 17.32
CA GLU A 301 -1.00 -14.05 16.50
C GLU A 301 -0.40 -14.62 15.21
N LYS A 302 0.63 -15.48 15.33
CA LYS A 302 1.37 -15.99 14.17
C LYS A 302 0.46 -16.77 13.20
N PRO A 303 -0.34 -17.76 13.64
CA PRO A 303 -1.23 -18.49 12.73
C PRO A 303 -2.22 -17.57 11.99
N CYS A 304 -2.87 -16.64 12.70
CA CYS A 304 -3.90 -15.78 12.12
C CYS A 304 -3.31 -14.78 11.11
N VAL A 305 -2.20 -14.12 11.45
CA VAL A 305 -1.54 -13.16 10.55
C VAL A 305 -1.01 -13.86 9.29
N MET A 306 -0.38 -15.03 9.43
CA MET A 306 0.11 -15.82 8.30
C MET A 306 -1.03 -16.29 7.38
N GLU A 307 -2.15 -16.74 7.96
CA GLU A 307 -3.35 -17.12 7.20
C GLU A 307 -3.95 -15.92 6.44
N GLY A 308 -4.05 -14.77 7.10
CA GLY A 308 -4.53 -13.53 6.50
C GLY A 308 -3.69 -13.13 5.28
N LEU A 309 -2.36 -13.13 5.39
CA LEU A 309 -1.45 -12.80 4.27
C LEU A 309 -1.44 -13.87 3.17
N LEU A 310 -1.56 -15.16 3.52
CA LEU A 310 -1.70 -16.23 2.54
C LEU A 310 -3.00 -16.06 1.71
N ALA A 311 -4.06 -15.50 2.29
CA ALA A 311 -5.30 -15.22 1.57
C ALA A 311 -5.10 -14.23 0.42
N PHE A 312 -4.23 -13.22 0.57
CA PHE A 312 -3.86 -12.30 -0.52
C PHE A 312 -3.11 -13.01 -1.64
N LYS A 313 -2.12 -13.87 -1.31
CA LYS A 313 -1.40 -14.66 -2.30
C LYS A 313 -2.33 -15.58 -3.08
N ARG A 314 -3.26 -16.24 -2.39
CA ARG A 314 -4.30 -17.09 -3.00
C ARG A 314 -5.28 -16.30 -3.87
N ALA A 315 -5.61 -15.08 -3.47
CA ALA A 315 -6.44 -14.19 -4.27
C ALA A 315 -5.73 -13.70 -5.54
N GLY A 316 -4.39 -13.73 -5.57
CA GLY A 316 -3.60 -13.37 -6.74
C GLY A 316 -2.72 -12.14 -6.56
N ALA A 317 -2.52 -11.64 -5.33
CA ALA A 317 -1.57 -10.54 -5.11
C ALA A 317 -0.12 -11.03 -5.28
N ASP A 318 0.67 -10.29 -6.07
CA ASP A 318 2.11 -10.49 -6.23
C ASP A 318 2.88 -9.85 -5.07
N GLY A 319 2.46 -8.66 -4.64
CA GLY A 319 2.99 -7.99 -3.45
C GLY A 319 1.89 -7.43 -2.54
N ILE A 320 2.19 -7.35 -1.25
CA ILE A 320 1.25 -6.97 -0.19
C ILE A 320 1.88 -5.86 0.63
N LEU A 321 1.22 -4.70 0.65
CA LEU A 321 1.55 -3.63 1.58
C LEU A 321 0.92 -4.00 2.92
N THR A 322 1.74 -4.24 3.95
CA THR A 322 1.26 -4.67 5.26
C THR A 322 2.15 -4.18 6.40
N TYR A 323 1.51 -3.67 7.44
CA TYR A 323 2.17 -3.29 8.71
C TYR A 323 2.72 -4.51 9.48
N PHE A 324 2.32 -5.73 9.11
CA PHE A 324 2.88 -6.96 9.65
C PHE A 324 4.19 -7.40 8.96
N ALA A 325 4.64 -6.72 7.89
CA ALA A 325 5.76 -7.19 7.05
C ALA A 325 7.01 -7.55 7.86
N LYS A 326 7.47 -6.64 8.73
CA LYS A 326 8.65 -6.89 9.59
C LYS A 326 8.46 -8.11 10.51
N ARG A 327 7.27 -8.25 11.12
CA ARG A 327 6.96 -9.36 12.03
C ARG A 327 6.93 -10.70 11.29
N VAL A 328 6.30 -10.74 10.14
CA VAL A 328 6.18 -11.93 9.29
C VAL A 328 7.54 -12.34 8.71
N ALA A 329 8.35 -11.37 8.27
CA ALA A 329 9.69 -11.65 7.79
C ALA A 329 10.58 -12.29 8.88
N ARG A 330 10.46 -11.87 10.14
CA ARG A 330 11.15 -12.52 11.27
C ARG A 330 10.70 -13.98 11.43
N TRP A 331 9.40 -14.26 11.41
CA TRP A 331 8.87 -15.63 11.51
C TRP A 331 9.33 -16.53 10.37
N LEU A 332 9.30 -16.03 9.13
CA LEU A 332 9.77 -16.78 7.96
C LEU A 332 11.27 -17.10 8.04
N LYS A 333 12.07 -16.17 8.57
CA LYS A 333 13.51 -16.37 8.77
C LYS A 333 13.81 -17.40 9.88
N GLU A 334 12.99 -17.45 10.93
CA GLU A 334 13.09 -18.47 11.99
C GLU A 334 12.78 -19.86 11.45
N GLU A 335 11.75 -20.00 10.62
CA GLU A 335 11.35 -21.28 10.01
C GLU A 335 12.41 -21.83 9.05
N GLN A 336 13.17 -20.98 8.36
CA GLN A 336 14.28 -21.41 7.50
C GLN A 336 15.50 -21.96 8.27
N LYS A 337 15.60 -21.65 9.57
CA LYS A 337 16.69 -22.13 10.43
C LYS A 337 16.35 -23.41 11.18
N ALA A 338 15.06 -23.77 11.26
CA ALA A 338 14.55 -24.94 11.95
C ALA A 338 14.50 -26.16 11.02
#